data_AF-A0A920HV07-F1
#
_entry.id   AF-A0A920HV07-F1
#
_cell.length_a   1.000
_cell.length_b   1.000
_cell.length_c   1.000
_cell.angle_alpha   90.00
_cell.angle_beta   90.00
_cell.angle_gamma   90.00
#
_symmetry.space_group_name_H-M   'P 1'
#
loop_
_entity.id
_entity.type
_entity.pdbx_description
1 polymer ?
#
loop_
_entity_poly.entity_id
_entity_poly.type
_entity_poly.pdbx_seq_one_letter_code
_entity_poly.pdbx_strand_id
1 'polypeptide(L)'
;MLQNEENIKTWILNNTNRLSQNIITIPVVVHVVYYNNTENISDQQIFSQIDILNEDFRRLNSDTINTPAAFQSVAADTEIEFCLATRDPNGNPTNGITRTSTTQTSFSTNDGVKYSSSGGKDAWNTSKYLNMWVCDLSGGLLGYTQFPGGTASSDGVVCDYAYFGDIGTASSPYDLGRTTTHEVGHWLNLRHIWGDSNCGNDFCNDTPEHSGSNYGCPSTHQLPTVVETEMRVICL
;
A
#
# COMPACT_ATOMS: atom_id res chain seq x y z
N MET A 1 -4.24 -2.61 16.67
CA MET A 1 -2.78 -2.50 16.47
C MET A 1 -1.99 -3.23 17.56
N LEU A 2 -1.92 -2.76 18.82
CA LEU A 2 -1.19 -3.49 19.89
C LEU A 2 -1.60 -4.97 20.00
N GLN A 3 -2.90 -5.26 19.94
CA GLN A 3 -3.38 -6.64 19.94
C GLN A 3 -2.92 -7.44 18.72
N ASN A 4 -2.85 -6.82 17.53
CA ASN A 4 -2.37 -7.48 16.32
C ASN A 4 -0.88 -7.81 16.45
N GLU A 5 -0.11 -6.88 16.99
CA GLU A 5 1.33 -7.04 17.22
C GLU A 5 1.61 -8.20 18.19
N GLU A 6 0.90 -8.25 19.31
CA GLU A 6 1.01 -9.38 20.25
C GLU A 6 0.56 -10.70 19.64
N ASN A 7 -0.50 -10.68 18.81
CA ASN A 7 -0.96 -11.87 18.08
C ASN A 7 0.09 -12.36 17.07
N ILE A 8 0.74 -11.44 16.34
CA ILE A 8 1.78 -11.76 15.35
C ILE A 8 3.01 -12.33 16.06
N LYS A 9 3.49 -11.68 17.14
CA LYS A 9 4.60 -12.19 17.95
C LYS A 9 4.31 -13.59 18.49
N THR A 10 3.12 -13.79 19.05
CA THR A 10 2.67 -15.10 19.54
C THR A 10 2.62 -16.13 18.41
N TRP A 11 2.12 -15.74 17.24
CA TRP A 11 2.06 -16.63 16.08
C TRP A 11 3.45 -17.03 15.60
N ILE A 12 4.40 -16.10 15.46
CA ILE A 12 5.79 -16.36 15.06
C ILE A 12 6.45 -17.34 16.03
N LEU A 13 6.33 -17.09 17.33
CA LEU A 13 6.89 -17.97 18.38
C LEU A 13 6.32 -19.40 18.33
N ASN A 14 5.05 -19.54 17.93
CA ASN A 14 4.38 -20.84 17.84
C ASN A 14 4.56 -21.53 16.47
N ASN A 15 5.15 -20.85 15.47
CA ASN A 15 5.30 -21.34 14.10
C ASN A 15 6.75 -21.29 13.60
N THR A 16 7.72 -21.57 14.47
CA THR A 16 9.18 -21.49 14.18
C THR A 16 9.65 -22.38 13.01
N ASN A 17 8.92 -23.45 12.69
CA ASN A 17 9.24 -24.37 11.59
C ASN A 17 8.62 -23.99 10.23
N ARG A 18 7.88 -22.87 10.14
CA ARG A 18 7.23 -22.41 8.89
C ARG A 18 8.09 -21.50 8.02
N LEU A 19 9.34 -21.22 8.42
CA LEU A 19 10.33 -20.53 7.59
C LEU A 19 10.87 -21.43 6.45
N SER A 20 10.00 -22.21 5.79
CA SER A 20 10.37 -22.72 4.47
C SER A 20 10.27 -21.53 3.52
N GLN A 21 11.41 -21.11 2.98
CA GLN A 21 11.57 -20.02 2.01
C GLN A 21 10.70 -20.26 0.77
N ASN A 22 9.44 -19.88 0.85
CA ASN A 22 8.54 -19.85 -0.27
C ASN A 22 8.07 -18.41 -0.40
N ILE A 23 8.31 -17.85 -1.57
CA ILE A 23 7.77 -16.56 -1.96
C ILE A 23 6.24 -16.60 -1.77
N ILE A 24 5.71 -15.60 -1.06
CA ILE A 24 4.27 -15.45 -0.84
C ILE A 24 3.71 -14.65 -2.01
N THR A 25 2.95 -15.31 -2.87
CA THR A 25 2.23 -14.61 -3.96
C THR A 25 0.82 -14.21 -3.50
N ILE A 26 0.53 -12.91 -3.53
CA ILE A 26 -0.76 -12.32 -3.17
C ILE A 26 -1.57 -12.04 -4.44
N PRO A 27 -2.76 -12.66 -4.61
CA PRO A 27 -3.67 -12.33 -5.68
C PRO A 27 -4.28 -10.94 -5.46
N VAL A 28 -4.20 -10.07 -6.48
CA VAL A 28 -4.69 -8.69 -6.44
C VAL A 28 -5.88 -8.52 -7.37
N VAL A 29 -6.87 -7.75 -6.93
CA VAL A 29 -7.88 -7.18 -7.82
C VAL A 29 -7.84 -5.66 -7.72
N VAL A 30 -7.84 -4.98 -8.87
CA VAL A 30 -7.86 -3.52 -8.96
C VAL A 30 -9.24 -3.05 -9.42
N HIS A 31 -9.90 -2.29 -8.56
CA HIS A 31 -11.20 -1.68 -8.78
C HIS A 31 -11.03 -0.22 -9.18
N VAL A 32 -11.04 0.06 -10.48
CA VAL A 32 -11.07 1.44 -10.99
C VAL A 32 -12.51 1.96 -10.90
N VAL A 33 -12.74 2.94 -10.03
CA VAL A 33 -14.03 3.62 -9.87
C VAL A 33 -13.86 5.05 -10.37
N TYR A 34 -14.53 5.39 -11.47
CA TYR A 34 -14.23 6.61 -12.25
C TYR A 34 -15.48 7.44 -12.55
N TYR A 35 -15.38 8.75 -12.36
CA TYR A 35 -16.40 9.74 -12.73
C TYR A 35 -16.23 10.20 -14.19
N ASN A 36 -14.99 10.32 -14.66
CA ASN A 36 -14.67 10.75 -16.03
C ASN A 36 -13.59 9.87 -16.68
N ASN A 37 -13.25 10.17 -17.94
CA ASN A 37 -12.29 9.38 -18.72
C ASN A 37 -10.85 9.46 -18.21
N THR A 38 -10.46 10.54 -17.53
CA THR A 38 -9.11 10.69 -16.97
C THR A 38 -8.91 9.73 -15.81
N GLU A 39 -9.91 9.62 -14.92
CA GLU A 39 -9.90 8.70 -13.78
C GLU A 39 -9.99 7.21 -14.19
N ASN A 40 -10.45 6.93 -15.41
CA ASN A 40 -10.51 5.58 -15.96
C ASN A 40 -9.12 5.12 -16.47
N ILE A 41 -8.15 5.04 -15.56
CA ILE A 41 -6.72 4.82 -15.86
C ILE A 41 -6.46 3.58 -16.73
N SER A 42 -5.42 3.61 -17.55
CA SER A 42 -5.11 2.51 -18.48
C SER A 42 -4.74 1.21 -17.76
N ASP A 43 -4.93 0.06 -18.43
CA ASP A 43 -4.43 -1.22 -17.94
C ASP A 43 -2.90 -1.18 -17.74
N GLN A 44 -2.17 -0.47 -18.62
CA GLN A 44 -0.71 -0.33 -18.52
C GLN A 44 -0.28 0.37 -17.24
N GLN A 45 -1.00 1.41 -16.82
CA GLN A 45 -0.73 2.10 -15.55
C GLN A 45 -1.00 1.19 -14.35
N ILE A 46 -2.00 0.31 -14.46
CA ILE A 46 -2.25 -0.70 -13.43
C ILE A 46 -1.12 -1.74 -13.40
N PHE A 47 -0.67 -2.21 -14.56
CA PHE A 47 0.44 -3.16 -14.63
C PHE A 47 1.71 -2.59 -14.04
N SER A 48 2.03 -1.32 -14.33
CA SER A 48 3.23 -0.71 -13.78
C SER A 48 3.18 -0.58 -12.25
N GLN A 49 2.01 -0.35 -11.65
CA GLN A 49 1.87 -0.41 -10.19
C GLN A 49 2.13 -1.81 -9.63
N ILE A 50 1.70 -2.87 -10.31
CA ILE A 50 1.97 -4.25 -9.89
C ILE A 50 3.45 -4.58 -10.02
N ASP A 51 4.12 -4.11 -11.08
CA ASP A 51 5.57 -4.25 -11.25
C ASP A 51 6.31 -3.54 -10.12
N ILE A 52 5.94 -2.29 -9.79
CA ILE A 52 6.50 -1.51 -8.68
C ILE A 52 6.35 -2.23 -7.33
N LEU A 53 5.17 -2.78 -7.04
CA LEU A 53 4.98 -3.55 -5.80
C LEU A 53 5.90 -4.76 -5.75
N ASN A 54 6.07 -5.48 -6.86
CA ASN A 54 7.01 -6.59 -6.92
C ASN A 54 8.47 -6.11 -6.77
N GLU A 55 8.84 -4.96 -7.32
CA GLU A 55 10.17 -4.39 -7.15
C GLU A 55 10.45 -4.02 -5.69
N ASP A 56 9.54 -3.29 -5.06
CA ASP A 56 9.71 -2.79 -3.69
C ASP A 56 9.70 -3.93 -2.66
N PHE A 57 8.73 -4.83 -2.73
CA PHE A 57 8.59 -5.92 -1.77
C PHE A 57 9.63 -7.04 -1.97
N ARG A 58 10.28 -7.09 -3.14
CA ARG A 58 11.40 -8.01 -3.41
C ARG A 58 12.78 -7.34 -3.38
N ARG A 59 12.84 -6.05 -3.07
CA ARG A 59 14.08 -5.26 -3.08
C ARG A 59 14.82 -5.33 -4.42
N LEU A 60 14.08 -5.32 -5.52
CA LEU A 60 14.59 -5.30 -6.90
C LEU A 60 14.56 -3.89 -7.51
N ASN A 61 14.00 -2.92 -6.79
CA ASN A 61 13.93 -1.53 -7.20
C ASN A 61 15.34 -0.91 -7.39
N SER A 62 15.51 -0.15 -8.47
CA SER A 62 16.83 0.33 -8.90
C SER A 62 17.45 1.38 -7.98
N ASP A 63 16.60 2.12 -7.26
CA ASP A 63 16.95 3.13 -6.29
C ASP A 63 17.49 2.55 -4.98
N THR A 64 17.51 1.23 -4.79
CA THR A 64 18.12 0.59 -3.60
C THR A 64 19.57 1.04 -3.37
N ILE A 65 20.27 1.47 -4.42
CA ILE A 65 21.60 2.10 -4.34
C ILE A 65 21.64 3.38 -3.51
N ASN A 66 20.51 4.07 -3.36
CA ASN A 66 20.33 5.25 -2.53
C ASN A 66 20.12 4.90 -1.05
N THR A 67 19.97 3.62 -0.69
CA THR A 67 19.92 3.17 0.71
C THR A 67 21.20 3.61 1.43
N PRO A 68 21.12 4.44 2.48
CA PRO A 68 22.29 4.81 3.24
C PRO A 68 23.04 3.61 3.79
N ALA A 69 24.38 3.68 3.79
CA ALA A 69 25.24 2.60 4.28
C ALA A 69 24.87 2.13 5.70
N ALA A 70 24.40 3.03 6.56
CA ALA A 70 23.97 2.71 7.92
C ALA A 70 22.72 1.81 8.00
N PHE A 71 21.89 1.78 6.95
CA PHE A 71 20.65 1.01 6.90
C PHE A 71 20.72 -0.20 5.97
N GLN A 72 21.81 -0.38 5.22
CA GLN A 72 21.95 -1.50 4.28
C GLN A 72 21.83 -2.87 4.95
N SER A 73 22.29 -3.01 6.21
CA SER A 73 22.25 -4.29 6.93
C SER A 73 20.87 -4.69 7.45
N VAL A 74 19.91 -3.75 7.48
CA VAL A 74 18.54 -3.97 7.97
C VAL A 74 17.50 -3.87 6.85
N ALA A 75 17.93 -3.52 5.64
CA ALA A 75 17.05 -3.48 4.49
C ALA A 75 16.73 -4.90 3.99
N ALA A 76 15.45 -5.19 3.75
CA ALA A 76 14.96 -6.55 3.56
C ALA A 76 14.36 -6.80 2.16
N ASP A 77 14.56 -8.01 1.63
CA ASP A 77 13.64 -8.65 0.68
C ASP A 77 12.54 -9.30 1.54
N THR A 78 11.28 -8.90 1.33
CA THR A 78 10.15 -9.42 2.14
C THR A 78 9.65 -10.77 1.64
N GLU A 79 10.15 -11.24 0.49
CA GLU A 79 9.74 -12.46 -0.21
C GLU A 79 8.23 -12.48 -0.54
N ILE A 80 7.63 -11.31 -0.76
CA ILE A 80 6.24 -11.14 -1.18
C ILE A 80 6.19 -10.71 -2.66
N GLU A 81 5.34 -11.37 -3.43
CA GLU A 81 5.01 -11.01 -4.81
C GLU A 81 3.51 -10.76 -4.98
N PHE A 82 3.15 -9.96 -5.97
CA PHE A 82 1.78 -9.59 -6.28
C PHE A 82 1.47 -9.98 -7.72
N CYS A 83 0.29 -10.57 -7.94
CA CYS A 83 -0.19 -10.88 -9.28
C CYS A 83 -1.67 -10.53 -9.43
N LEU A 84 -2.04 -9.97 -10.58
CA LEU A 84 -3.46 -9.76 -10.88
C LEU A 84 -4.19 -11.10 -10.92
N ALA A 85 -5.33 -11.14 -10.26
CA ALA A 85 -6.17 -12.34 -10.18
C ALA A 85 -6.59 -12.78 -11.57
N THR A 86 -6.43 -14.08 -11.87
CA THR A 86 -6.87 -14.67 -13.15
C THR A 86 -8.24 -15.34 -13.05
N ARG A 87 -8.82 -15.40 -11.84
CA ARG A 87 -10.18 -15.88 -11.59
C ARG A 87 -10.91 -14.93 -10.65
N ASP A 88 -12.18 -14.68 -10.94
CA ASP A 88 -13.06 -13.88 -10.10
C ASP A 88 -13.60 -14.72 -8.90
N PRO A 89 -14.36 -14.13 -7.96
CA PRO A 89 -14.92 -14.86 -6.82
C PRO A 89 -15.89 -16.00 -7.20
N ASN A 90 -16.46 -15.96 -8.41
CA ASN A 90 -17.35 -16.99 -8.95
C ASN A 90 -16.59 -18.07 -9.75
N GLY A 91 -15.27 -17.93 -9.89
CA GLY A 91 -14.39 -18.86 -10.61
C GLY A 91 -14.23 -18.58 -12.10
N ASN A 92 -14.83 -17.51 -12.63
CA ASN A 92 -14.73 -17.14 -14.04
C ASN A 92 -13.36 -16.54 -14.35
N PRO A 93 -12.82 -16.70 -15.58
CA PRO A 93 -11.63 -15.98 -16.02
C PRO A 93 -11.79 -14.47 -15.92
N THR A 94 -10.73 -13.79 -15.49
CA THR A 94 -10.64 -12.33 -15.39
C THR A 94 -9.20 -11.87 -15.62
N ASN A 95 -9.00 -10.59 -15.90
CA ASN A 95 -7.69 -9.93 -15.91
C ASN A 95 -7.35 -9.28 -14.56
N GLY A 96 -8.19 -9.46 -13.53
CA GLY A 96 -7.97 -8.88 -12.20
C GLY A 96 -8.29 -7.39 -12.11
N ILE A 97 -8.93 -6.82 -13.13
CA ILE A 97 -9.29 -5.40 -13.17
C ILE A 97 -10.81 -5.28 -13.34
N THR A 98 -11.44 -4.48 -12.50
CA THR A 98 -12.83 -4.08 -12.68
C THR A 98 -12.91 -2.58 -12.91
N ARG A 99 -13.84 -2.14 -13.75
CA ARG A 99 -14.06 -0.72 -14.06
C ARG A 99 -15.50 -0.36 -13.76
N THR A 100 -15.73 0.65 -12.93
CA THR A 100 -17.08 1.06 -12.48
C THR A 100 -17.23 2.57 -12.65
N SER A 101 -18.09 2.97 -13.60
CA SER A 101 -18.46 4.38 -13.74
C SER A 101 -19.30 4.82 -12.54
N THR A 102 -19.03 5.99 -11.99
CA THR A 102 -19.76 6.55 -10.85
C THR A 102 -20.28 7.95 -11.13
N THR A 103 -21.27 8.38 -10.36
CA THR A 103 -21.73 9.78 -10.32
C THR A 103 -21.08 10.58 -9.19
N GLN A 104 -20.34 9.91 -8.30
CA GLN A 104 -19.58 10.58 -7.25
C GLN A 104 -18.38 11.27 -7.90
N THR A 105 -18.23 12.57 -7.67
CA THR A 105 -17.11 13.33 -8.23
C THR A 105 -15.79 13.05 -7.51
N SER A 106 -15.86 12.55 -6.27
CA SER A 106 -14.71 12.23 -5.43
C SER A 106 -15.14 11.33 -4.26
N PHE A 107 -14.20 10.60 -3.66
CA PHE A 107 -14.40 9.83 -2.43
C PHE A 107 -13.58 10.40 -1.25
N SER A 108 -13.76 9.83 -0.06
CA SER A 108 -13.03 10.19 1.17
C SER A 108 -12.68 8.92 1.96
N THR A 109 -12.12 9.06 3.16
CA THR A 109 -11.76 7.95 4.07
C THR A 109 -12.95 7.27 4.75
N ASN A 110 -14.19 7.59 4.36
CA ASN A 110 -15.41 6.97 4.89
C ASN A 110 -15.77 5.62 4.25
N ASP A 111 -14.82 4.99 3.54
CA ASP A 111 -14.97 3.73 2.79
C ASP A 111 -16.04 3.74 1.68
N GLY A 112 -16.57 4.91 1.27
CA GLY A 112 -17.64 4.98 0.26
C GLY A 112 -17.27 4.34 -1.09
N VAL A 113 -15.99 4.32 -1.46
CA VAL A 113 -15.52 3.66 -2.69
C VAL A 113 -15.61 2.12 -2.62
N LYS A 114 -15.65 1.55 -1.41
CA LYS A 114 -15.63 0.11 -1.16
C LYS A 114 -17.02 -0.53 -1.20
N TYR A 115 -18.07 0.26 -1.43
CA TYR A 115 -19.45 -0.21 -1.47
C TYR A 115 -20.19 0.26 -2.72
N SER A 116 -20.82 -0.67 -3.44
CA SER A 116 -21.61 -0.36 -4.63
C SER A 116 -22.82 0.53 -4.29
N SER A 117 -23.35 0.42 -3.07
CA SER A 117 -24.48 1.23 -2.58
C SER A 117 -24.17 2.73 -2.45
N SER A 118 -22.89 3.11 -2.33
CA SER A 118 -22.43 4.50 -2.30
C SER A 118 -21.83 4.97 -3.63
N GLY A 119 -22.00 4.19 -4.70
CA GLY A 119 -21.43 4.49 -6.03
C GLY A 119 -19.98 4.01 -6.20
N GLY A 120 -19.48 3.19 -5.27
CA GLY A 120 -18.19 2.52 -5.35
C GLY A 120 -18.29 1.11 -5.96
N LYS A 121 -17.42 0.21 -5.50
CA LYS A 121 -17.38 -1.19 -5.90
C LYS A 121 -17.18 -2.09 -4.68
N ASP A 122 -18.10 -3.04 -4.46
CA ASP A 122 -17.94 -4.03 -3.38
C ASP A 122 -16.67 -4.87 -3.58
N ALA A 123 -15.97 -5.13 -2.47
CA ALA A 123 -14.79 -5.97 -2.41
C ALA A 123 -15.05 -7.38 -2.96
N TRP A 124 -14.06 -7.94 -3.63
CA TRP A 124 -13.93 -9.39 -3.74
C TRP A 124 -13.56 -10.00 -2.38
N ASN A 125 -13.70 -11.32 -2.25
CA ASN A 125 -13.45 -12.02 -0.99
C ASN A 125 -12.04 -11.71 -0.43
N THR A 126 -12.00 -10.90 0.63
CA THR A 126 -10.78 -10.34 1.24
C THR A 126 -9.91 -11.39 1.93
N SER A 127 -10.44 -12.60 2.18
CA SER A 127 -9.63 -13.74 2.60
C SER A 127 -8.80 -14.39 1.48
N LYS A 128 -9.01 -13.97 0.23
CA LYS A 128 -8.38 -14.56 -0.98
C LYS A 128 -7.69 -13.54 -1.87
N TYR A 129 -8.12 -12.28 -1.82
CA TYR A 129 -7.64 -11.22 -2.70
C TYR A 129 -7.28 -9.99 -1.88
N LEU A 130 -6.15 -9.38 -2.20
CA LEU A 130 -5.92 -7.97 -1.87
C LEU A 130 -6.77 -7.13 -2.83
N ASN A 131 -7.70 -6.38 -2.26
CA ASN A 131 -8.54 -5.44 -3.00
C ASN A 131 -7.85 -4.07 -3.02
N MET A 132 -7.62 -3.53 -4.21
CA MET A 132 -7.10 -2.19 -4.43
C MET A 132 -8.18 -1.36 -5.12
N TRP A 133 -8.64 -0.27 -4.51
CA TRP A 133 -9.52 0.67 -5.18
C TRP A 133 -8.71 1.86 -5.70
N VAL A 134 -9.00 2.26 -6.94
CA VAL A 134 -8.44 3.46 -7.56
C VAL A 134 -9.59 4.38 -7.92
N CYS A 135 -9.56 5.61 -7.39
CA CYS A 135 -10.60 6.62 -7.62
C CYS A 135 -10.04 8.03 -7.42
N ASP A 136 -10.85 9.07 -7.64
CA ASP A 136 -10.54 10.43 -7.19
C ASP A 136 -10.77 10.56 -5.67
N LEU A 137 -9.73 10.96 -4.93
CA LEU A 137 -9.77 11.20 -3.49
C LEU A 137 -9.75 12.70 -3.19
N SER A 138 -10.73 13.12 -2.39
CA SER A 138 -10.84 14.51 -1.97
C SER A 138 -9.86 14.88 -0.84
N GLY A 139 -9.63 16.18 -0.68
CA GLY A 139 -8.88 16.71 0.47
C GLY A 139 -7.37 16.58 0.39
N GLY A 140 -6.82 16.24 -0.78
CA GLY A 140 -5.38 16.08 -0.99
C GLY A 140 -4.82 14.75 -0.46
N LEU A 141 -5.70 13.77 -0.22
CA LEU A 141 -5.32 12.44 0.21
C LEU A 141 -4.69 11.65 -0.95
N LEU A 142 -3.55 11.00 -0.71
CA LEU A 142 -2.91 10.16 -1.73
C LEU A 142 -3.47 8.74 -1.73
N GLY A 143 -3.75 8.21 -0.54
CA GLY A 143 -4.27 6.87 -0.34
C GLY A 143 -4.67 6.64 1.12
N TYR A 144 -5.30 5.51 1.38
CA TYR A 144 -5.53 5.00 2.73
C TYR A 144 -5.75 3.49 2.68
N THR A 145 -5.59 2.84 3.83
CA THR A 145 -5.84 1.42 3.96
C THR A 145 -6.68 1.09 5.18
N GLN A 146 -7.16 -0.15 5.23
CA GLN A 146 -7.62 -0.76 6.46
C GLN A 146 -6.53 -1.68 7.03
N PHE A 147 -6.18 -1.46 8.30
CA PHE A 147 -5.27 -2.35 9.03
C PHE A 147 -5.90 -3.74 9.27
N PRO A 148 -5.07 -4.79 9.44
CA PRO A 148 -5.55 -6.11 9.82
C PRO A 148 -6.44 -6.09 11.07
N GLY A 149 -7.44 -6.95 11.09
CA GLY A 149 -8.45 -7.01 12.16
C GLY A 149 -9.60 -6.00 12.01
N GLY A 150 -9.58 -5.18 10.96
CA GLY A 150 -10.72 -4.34 10.56
C GLY A 150 -11.89 -5.13 9.96
N THR A 151 -12.88 -4.41 9.44
CA THR A 151 -14.09 -5.01 8.86
C THR A 151 -13.79 -5.67 7.51
N ALA A 152 -14.10 -6.96 7.37
CA ALA A 152 -13.74 -7.73 6.17
C ALA A 152 -14.30 -7.16 4.86
N SER A 153 -15.43 -6.44 4.86
CA SER A 153 -16.01 -5.84 3.64
C SER A 153 -15.28 -4.60 3.13
N SER A 154 -14.46 -3.97 3.98
CA SER A 154 -13.66 -2.78 3.68
C SER A 154 -12.16 -3.06 3.74
N ASP A 155 -11.76 -4.32 3.83
CA ASP A 155 -10.35 -4.71 3.88
C ASP A 155 -9.66 -4.53 2.51
N GLY A 156 -8.48 -3.91 2.54
CA GLY A 156 -7.69 -3.55 1.36
C GLY A 156 -7.27 -2.08 1.34
N VAL A 157 -6.72 -1.67 0.20
CA VAL A 157 -6.06 -0.38 0.01
C VAL A 157 -6.82 0.49 -0.99
N VAL A 158 -6.81 1.80 -0.79
CA VAL A 158 -7.38 2.78 -1.70
C VAL A 158 -6.29 3.76 -2.07
N CYS A 159 -6.16 4.08 -3.35
CA CYS A 159 -5.19 5.05 -3.85
C CYS A 159 -5.86 5.99 -4.84
N ASP A 160 -5.44 7.25 -4.82
CA ASP A 160 -5.88 8.23 -5.80
C ASP A 160 -5.34 7.87 -7.19
N TYR A 161 -6.18 8.01 -8.22
CA TYR A 161 -5.80 7.71 -9.60
C TYR A 161 -4.59 8.52 -10.11
N ALA A 162 -4.35 9.72 -9.56
CA ALA A 162 -3.23 10.58 -9.91
C ALA A 162 -1.90 10.17 -9.26
N TYR A 163 -1.90 9.17 -8.37
CA TYR A 163 -0.71 8.67 -7.65
C TYR A 163 -0.58 7.13 -7.69
N PHE A 164 -1.33 6.48 -8.60
CA PHE A 164 -1.28 5.03 -8.83
C PHE A 164 -0.43 4.71 -10.05
N GLY A 165 0.57 3.83 -9.89
CA GLY A 165 1.57 3.54 -10.91
C GLY A 165 2.56 4.70 -11.12
N ASP A 166 3.31 4.63 -12.22
CA ASP A 166 4.38 5.58 -12.60
C ASP A 166 4.26 6.12 -14.04
N ILE A 167 3.16 5.82 -14.70
CA ILE A 167 2.84 6.28 -16.05
C ILE A 167 1.40 6.80 -16.12
N GLY A 168 1.01 7.34 -17.27
CA GLY A 168 -0.37 7.76 -17.50
C GLY A 168 -0.73 9.00 -16.68
N THR A 169 -1.63 8.85 -15.71
CA THR A 169 -2.09 9.96 -14.85
C THR A 169 -1.25 10.15 -13.59
N ALA A 170 -0.30 9.25 -13.30
CA ALA A 170 0.63 9.40 -12.19
C ALA A 170 1.33 10.78 -12.26
N SER A 171 1.34 11.49 -11.13
CA SER A 171 1.74 12.90 -11.08
C SER A 171 2.78 13.20 -10.00
N SER A 172 3.86 13.86 -10.41
CA SER A 172 4.94 14.27 -9.51
C SER A 172 4.41 15.17 -8.38
N PRO A 173 4.92 15.02 -7.15
CA PRO A 173 6.12 14.25 -6.78
C PRO A 173 5.84 12.80 -6.36
N TYR A 174 4.61 12.30 -6.54
CA TYR A 174 4.18 10.96 -6.11
C TYR A 174 3.86 10.07 -7.32
N ASP A 175 4.72 10.11 -8.33
CA ASP A 175 4.60 9.42 -9.62
C ASP A 175 5.50 8.18 -9.75
N LEU A 176 5.89 7.59 -8.62
CA LEU A 176 6.72 6.39 -8.58
C LEU A 176 5.97 5.17 -8.01
N GLY A 177 4.63 5.22 -7.94
CA GLY A 177 3.78 4.16 -7.40
C GLY A 177 3.94 3.88 -5.90
N ARG A 178 4.68 4.73 -5.18
CA ARG A 178 5.07 4.53 -3.78
C ARG A 178 3.95 4.77 -2.78
N THR A 179 2.94 5.55 -3.15
CA THR A 179 1.71 5.65 -2.37
C THR A 179 1.10 4.26 -2.13
N THR A 180 0.93 3.45 -3.18
CA THR A 180 0.36 2.10 -3.04
C THR A 180 1.27 1.18 -2.23
N THR A 181 2.59 1.22 -2.43
CA THR A 181 3.55 0.44 -1.63
C THR A 181 3.41 0.76 -0.13
N HIS A 182 3.29 2.05 0.22
CA HIS A 182 3.07 2.51 1.59
C HIS A 182 1.76 1.98 2.19
N GLU A 183 0.65 2.10 1.45
CA GLU A 183 -0.66 1.59 1.90
C GLU A 183 -0.70 0.07 2.05
N VAL A 184 0.01 -0.67 1.19
CA VAL A 184 0.17 -2.12 1.32
C VAL A 184 1.00 -2.47 2.55
N GLY A 185 2.02 -1.67 2.88
CA GLY A 185 2.75 -1.80 4.14
C GLY A 185 1.82 -1.72 5.36
N HIS A 186 0.93 -0.74 5.40
CA HIS A 186 -0.10 -0.64 6.44
C HIS A 186 -1.08 -1.81 6.43
N TRP A 187 -1.50 -2.29 5.25
CA TRP A 187 -2.34 -3.49 5.12
C TRP A 187 -1.62 -4.74 5.66
N LEU A 188 -0.28 -4.78 5.58
CA LEU A 188 0.58 -5.79 6.20
C LEU A 188 0.98 -5.45 7.65
N ASN A 189 0.21 -4.60 8.32
CA ASN A 189 0.33 -4.21 9.72
C ASN A 189 1.55 -3.33 10.06
N LEU A 190 2.25 -2.74 9.08
CA LEU A 190 3.29 -1.76 9.34
C LEU A 190 2.68 -0.43 9.76
N ARG A 191 3.32 0.26 10.71
CA ARG A 191 2.90 1.59 11.15
C ARG A 191 3.77 2.66 10.50
N HIS A 192 3.29 3.90 10.51
CA HIS A 192 4.15 5.05 10.32
C HIS A 192 5.36 5.00 11.26
N ILE A 193 6.55 5.22 10.72
CA ILE A 193 7.84 5.06 11.43
C ILE A 193 8.00 5.96 12.66
N TRP A 194 7.24 7.07 12.74
CA TRP A 194 7.24 7.97 13.90
C TRP A 194 6.19 7.59 14.94
N GLY A 195 5.50 6.46 14.76
CA GLY A 195 4.50 5.95 15.68
C GLY A 195 3.31 6.89 15.93
N ASP A 196 2.91 7.68 14.93
CA ASP A 196 1.82 8.67 14.97
C ASP A 196 1.82 9.56 16.23
N SER A 197 2.99 9.79 16.80
CA SER A 197 3.19 10.53 18.06
C SER A 197 4.55 11.21 18.05
N ASN A 198 4.72 12.22 18.90
CA ASN A 198 6.05 12.77 19.15
C ASN A 198 6.91 11.72 19.87
N CYS A 199 8.05 11.36 19.28
CA CYS A 199 8.93 10.25 19.69
C CYS A 199 8.15 8.93 19.85
N GLY A 200 7.29 8.63 18.88
CA GLY A 200 6.53 7.38 18.86
C GLY A 200 7.38 6.19 18.41
N ASN A 201 6.84 5.01 18.68
CA ASN A 201 7.40 3.73 18.26
C ASN A 201 6.42 3.07 17.26
N ASP A 202 6.96 2.48 16.20
CA ASP A 202 6.23 1.75 15.15
C ASP A 202 6.17 0.24 15.38
N PHE A 203 6.72 -0.22 16.51
CA PHE A 203 6.89 -1.60 16.99
C PHE A 203 7.94 -2.41 16.22
N CYS A 204 8.81 -1.75 15.45
CA CYS A 204 9.94 -2.36 14.78
C CYS A 204 11.25 -1.93 15.48
N ASN A 205 12.13 -2.89 15.81
CA ASN A 205 13.33 -2.59 16.61
C ASN A 205 14.49 -2.03 15.78
N ASP A 206 14.47 -2.23 14.46
CA ASP A 206 15.52 -1.79 13.54
C ASP A 206 15.16 -0.47 12.81
N THR A 207 13.96 0.06 13.05
CA THR A 207 13.59 1.44 12.70
C THR A 207 13.92 2.37 13.88
N PRO A 208 14.80 3.36 13.70
CA PRO A 208 15.09 4.31 14.76
C PRO A 208 13.86 5.14 15.14
N GLU A 209 13.72 5.46 16.43
CA GLU A 209 12.65 6.36 16.90
C GLU A 209 12.69 7.70 16.16
N HIS A 210 11.51 8.19 15.77
CA HIS A 210 11.37 9.43 15.02
C HIS A 210 10.36 10.36 15.69
N SER A 211 10.63 11.67 15.70
CA SER A 211 9.78 12.66 16.39
C SER A 211 8.51 13.05 15.62
N GLY A 212 8.40 12.63 14.36
CA GLY A 212 7.36 13.03 13.41
C GLY A 212 7.72 12.54 12.01
N SER A 213 6.98 12.90 11.00
CA SER A 213 7.24 12.49 9.62
C SER A 213 8.24 13.42 8.91
N ASN A 214 8.62 13.08 7.67
CA ASN A 214 9.52 13.87 6.81
C ASN A 214 8.94 14.00 5.40
N TYR A 215 8.99 15.20 4.79
CA TYR A 215 8.53 15.43 3.41
C TYR A 215 9.66 15.60 2.41
N GLY A 216 9.31 15.44 1.12
CA GLY A 216 10.18 15.72 0.00
C GLY A 216 11.38 14.77 -0.01
N CYS A 217 12.57 15.28 -0.33
CA CYS A 217 13.81 14.51 -0.30
C CYS A 217 14.82 15.19 0.64
N PRO A 218 14.78 14.90 1.96
CA PRO A 218 15.69 15.51 2.92
C PRO A 218 17.17 15.21 2.60
N SER A 219 17.99 16.25 2.46
CA SER A 219 19.42 16.14 2.09
C SER A 219 20.33 15.61 3.20
N THR A 220 19.87 15.63 4.45
CA THR A 220 20.57 15.05 5.59
C THR A 220 19.78 13.89 6.16
N HIS A 221 20.48 12.89 6.68
CA HIS A 221 19.91 11.95 7.63
C HIS A 221 19.43 12.80 8.81
N GLN A 222 18.15 13.17 8.83
CA GLN A 222 17.57 13.84 9.99
C GLN A 222 17.58 12.81 11.12
N LEU A 223 18.70 12.81 11.86
CA LEU A 223 18.72 12.39 13.25
C LEU A 223 17.74 13.32 14.00
N PRO A 224 17.01 12.79 14.98
CA PRO A 224 15.66 13.22 15.31
C PRO A 224 15.65 14.67 15.80
N THR A 225 15.40 15.61 14.89
CA THR A 225 14.94 16.96 15.21
C THR A 225 14.33 17.62 13.97
N VAL A 226 13.04 17.98 14.11
CA VAL A 226 12.27 19.01 13.37
C VAL A 226 11.47 18.60 12.10
N VAL A 227 10.18 18.31 12.34
CA VAL A 227 8.94 18.77 11.63
C VAL A 227 8.56 18.11 10.27
N GLU A 228 7.68 17.09 10.33
CA GLU A 228 6.25 17.00 9.87
C GLU A 228 6.08 16.26 8.50
N THR A 229 4.93 15.57 8.34
CA THR A 229 4.29 14.67 7.30
C THR A 229 5.04 14.03 6.07
N GLU A 230 4.44 13.04 5.42
CA GLU A 230 4.86 11.65 5.05
C GLU A 230 6.07 11.28 4.15
N MET A 231 6.49 10.00 4.37
CA MET A 231 7.18 9.04 3.48
C MET A 231 8.70 8.83 3.69
N ARG A 232 9.03 7.96 4.66
CA ARG A 232 10.36 7.30 4.78
C ARG A 232 10.25 5.78 4.82
N VAL A 233 9.39 5.22 3.98
CA VAL A 233 9.52 3.80 3.57
C VAL A 233 10.09 3.71 2.15
N ILE A 234 10.07 4.79 1.35
CA ILE A 234 10.31 4.66 -0.09
C ILE A 234 11.00 5.88 -0.73
N CYS A 235 12.08 6.32 -0.07
CA CYS A 235 13.24 6.85 -0.78
C CYS A 235 14.36 5.80 -0.78
N LEU A 236 13.94 4.55 -1.00
CA LEU A 236 14.78 3.42 -1.35
C LEU A 236 14.39 2.97 -2.73
#